data_AF-A0A1B6EK44-F1
#
_entry.id   AF-A0A1B6EK44-F1
#
_cell.length_a   1.000
_cell.length_b   1.000
_cell.length_c   1.000
_cell.angle_alpha   90.00
_cell.angle_beta   90.00
_cell.angle_gamma   90.00
#
_symmetry.space_group_name_H-M   'P 1'
#
loop_
_entity.id
_entity.type
_entity.pdbx_description
1 polymer ?
#
loop_
_entity_poly.entity_id
_entity_poly.type
_entity_poly.pdbx_seq_one_letter_code
_entity_poly.pdbx_strand_id
1 'polypeptide(L)'
;SVFLMTAIRFIEGLFEGVTYSSIYAVWSRWVPPQERALVVSIAFSGDFFSTVASPLFSFIANTLGWPYIFYITGIMGLIWCAVWWIVVKDKPEDDPHIS
;
A
#
# COMPACT_ATOMS: atom_id res chain seq x y z
N SER A 1 -4.83 -0.61 26.71
CA SER A 1 -6.30 -0.66 26.91
C SER A 1 -6.91 -1.42 25.76
N VAL A 2 -7.61 -2.52 26.02
CA VAL A 2 -8.07 -3.48 24.99
C VAL A 2 -8.98 -2.81 23.95
N PHE A 3 -9.84 -1.89 24.40
CA PHE A 3 -10.71 -1.08 23.54
C PHE A 3 -9.96 -0.27 22.47
N LEU A 4 -8.79 0.27 22.80
CA LEU A 4 -7.98 1.05 21.85
C LEU A 4 -7.42 0.15 20.75
N MET A 5 -6.94 -1.04 21.11
CA MET A 5 -6.46 -2.04 20.14
C MET A 5 -7.59 -2.52 19.22
N THR A 6 -8.78 -2.76 19.78
CA THR A 6 -9.95 -3.14 18.98
C THR A 6 -10.36 -2.03 18.02
N ALA A 7 -10.38 -0.77 18.46
CA ALA A 7 -10.71 0.36 17.60
C ALA A 7 -9.70 0.53 16.46
N ILE A 8 -8.40 0.43 16.74
CA ILE A 8 -7.35 0.51 15.71
C ILE A 8 -7.51 -0.61 14.69
N ARG A 9 -7.75 -1.86 15.13
CA ARG A 9 -7.96 -3.00 14.21
C ARG A 9 -9.19 -2.85 13.34
N PHE A 10 -10.27 -2.30 13.90
CA PHE A 10 -11.48 -2.02 13.14
C PHE A 10 -11.20 -0.99 12.04
N ILE A 11 -10.48 0.07 12.38
CA ILE A 11 -10.10 1.13 11.43
C ILE A 11 -9.17 0.57 10.34
N GLU A 12 -8.14 -0.20 10.72
CA GLU A 12 -7.24 -0.86 9.76
C GLU A 12 -8.02 -1.73 8.76
N GLY A 13 -8.91 -2.60 9.25
CA GLY A 13 -9.71 -3.47 8.38
C GLY A 13 -10.67 -2.71 7.45
N LEU A 14 -11.25 -1.59 7.92
CA LEU A 14 -12.10 -0.74 7.09
C LEU A 14 -11.32 -0.14 5.91
N PHE A 15 -10.12 0.38 6.17
CA PHE A 15 -9.29 0.96 5.12
C PHE A 15 -8.77 -0.09 4.14
N GLU A 16 -8.33 -1.25 4.64
CA GLU A 16 -7.82 -2.34 3.80
C GLU A 16 -8.86 -2.84 2.80
N GLY A 17 -10.14 -2.95 3.21
CA GLY A 17 -11.23 -3.34 2.31
C GLY A 17 -11.48 -2.36 1.17
N VAL A 18 -11.25 -1.06 1.38
CA VAL A 18 -11.46 -0.01 0.36
C VAL A 18 -10.26 0.13 -0.57
N THR A 19 -9.05 -0.22 -0.11
CA THR A 19 -7.79 -0.06 -0.85
C THR A 19 -7.82 -0.80 -2.19
N TYR A 20 -8.19 -2.08 -2.21
CA TYR A 20 -8.19 -2.87 -3.44
C TYR A 20 -9.18 -2.28 -4.47
N SER A 21 -10.42 -1.99 -4.07
CA SER A 21 -11.42 -1.40 -4.97
C SER A 21 -10.97 -0.05 -5.53
N SER A 22 -10.31 0.77 -4.71
CA SER A 22 -9.82 2.09 -5.12
C SER A 22 -8.69 1.97 -6.16
N ILE A 23 -7.74 1.06 -5.94
CA ILE A 23 -6.65 0.79 -6.89
C ILE A 23 -7.19 0.29 -8.24
N TYR A 24 -8.18 -0.62 -8.22
CA TYR A 24 -8.82 -1.09 -9.45
C TYR A 24 -9.53 0.05 -10.21
N ALA A 25 -10.14 1.00 -9.50
CA ALA A 25 -10.74 2.17 -10.12
C ALA A 25 -9.68 3.07 -10.80
N VAL A 26 -8.52 3.27 -10.18
CA VAL A 26 -7.41 4.05 -10.77
C VAL A 26 -6.88 3.34 -12.03
N TRP A 27 -6.58 2.05 -11.95
CA TRP A 27 -6.10 1.28 -13.11
C TRP A 27 -7.13 1.23 -14.24
N SER A 28 -8.42 1.30 -13.94
CA SER A 28 -9.46 1.33 -14.97
C SER A 28 -9.38 2.55 -15.88
N ARG A 29 -8.85 3.67 -15.36
CA ARG A 29 -8.68 4.94 -16.08
C ARG A 29 -7.29 5.09 -16.70
N TRP A 30 -6.26 4.58 -16.02
CA TRP A 30 -4.86 4.79 -16.40
C TRP A 30 -4.29 3.70 -17.32
N VAL A 31 -4.84 2.48 -17.31
CA VAL A 31 -4.27 1.34 -18.03
C VAL A 31 -5.19 0.89 -19.18
N PRO A 32 -4.67 0.75 -20.42
CA PRO A 32 -5.44 0.24 -21.54
C PRO A 32 -5.98 -1.17 -21.26
N PRO A 33 -7.20 -1.50 -21.75
CA PRO A 33 -7.90 -2.72 -21.36
C PRO A 33 -7.15 -4.01 -21.73
N GLN A 34 -6.30 -3.98 -22.76
CA GLN A 34 -5.50 -5.12 -23.21
C GLN A 34 -4.35 -5.46 -22.24
N GLU A 35 -3.77 -4.47 -21.57
CA GLU A 35 -2.59 -4.65 -20.70
C GLU A 35 -2.94 -4.66 -19.21
N ARG A 36 -4.19 -4.33 -18.86
CA ARG A 36 -4.66 -4.23 -17.47
C ARG A 36 -4.37 -5.47 -16.65
N ALA A 37 -4.61 -6.66 -17.20
CA ALA A 37 -4.37 -7.92 -16.49
C ALA A 37 -2.88 -8.12 -16.15
N LEU A 38 -1.98 -7.65 -17.02
CA LEU A 38 -0.53 -7.73 -16.80
C LEU A 38 -0.09 -6.75 -15.72
N VAL A 39 -0.55 -5.49 -15.77
CA VAL A 39 -0.24 -4.48 -14.75
C VAL A 39 -0.73 -4.91 -13.36
N VAL A 40 -1.96 -5.43 -13.29
CA VAL A 40 -2.55 -6.00 -12.07
C VAL A 40 -1.65 -7.12 -11.54
N SER A 41 -1.29 -8.09 -12.39
CA SER A 41 -0.47 -9.24 -11.99
C SER A 41 0.91 -8.82 -11.49
N ILE A 42 1.54 -7.83 -12.12
CA ILE A 42 2.82 -7.27 -11.66
C ILE A 42 2.64 -6.59 -10.30
N ALA A 43 1.60 -5.79 -10.10
CA ALA A 43 1.37 -5.11 -8.83
C ALA A 43 1.15 -6.10 -7.67
N PHE A 44 0.32 -7.13 -7.88
CA PHE A 44 0.06 -8.16 -6.87
C PHE A 44 1.25 -9.09 -6.65
N SER A 45 2.19 -9.22 -7.60
CA SER A 45 3.43 -9.98 -7.36
C SER A 45 4.27 -9.39 -6.20
N GLY A 46 4.07 -8.10 -5.88
CA GLY A 46 4.67 -7.45 -4.72
C GLY A 46 4.21 -8.01 -3.38
N ASP A 47 3.02 -8.61 -3.28
CA ASP A 47 2.54 -9.16 -2.00
C ASP A 47 3.42 -10.31 -1.49
N PHE A 48 4.02 -11.08 -2.40
CA PHE A 48 4.98 -12.12 -2.03
C PHE A 48 6.24 -11.55 -1.37
N PHE A 49 6.61 -10.31 -1.67
CA PHE A 49 7.74 -9.64 -1.04
C PHE A 49 7.55 -9.48 0.47
N SER A 50 6.31 -9.25 0.93
CA SER A 50 6.00 -9.16 2.36
C SER A 50 6.32 -10.46 3.11
N THR A 51 6.06 -11.61 2.47
CA THR A 51 6.36 -12.94 3.02
C THR A 51 7.87 -13.13 3.15
N VAL A 52 8.62 -12.75 2.11
CA VAL A 52 10.09 -12.82 2.13
C VAL A 52 10.70 -11.87 3.16
N ALA A 53 10.06 -10.73 3.43
CA ALA A 53 10.49 -9.76 4.44
C ALA A 53 10.16 -10.16 5.89
N SER A 54 9.32 -11.19 6.11
CA SER A 54 8.90 -11.63 7.45
C SER A 54 10.05 -11.94 8.43
N PRO A 55 11.17 -12.60 8.02
CA PRO A 55 12.31 -12.84 8.90
C PRO A 55 13.00 -11.54 9.34
N LEU A 56 13.01 -10.52 8.48
CA LEU A 56 13.58 -9.22 8.81
C LEU A 56 12.77 -8.52 9.90
N PHE A 57 11.44 -8.58 9.82
CA PHE A 57 10.56 -8.05 10.87
C PHE A 57 10.75 -8.80 12.19
N SER A 58 10.94 -10.12 12.15
CA SER A 58 11.24 -10.92 13.34
C SER A 58 12.58 -10.52 13.98
N PHE A 59 13.61 -10.25 13.17
CA PHE A 59 14.90 -9.77 13.66
C PHE A 59 14.79 -8.38 14.31
N ILE A 60 14.04 -7.46 13.71
CA ILE A 60 13.77 -6.13 14.27
C ILE A 60 12.99 -6.23 15.59
N ALA A 61 12.00 -7.13 15.65
CA ALA A 61 11.24 -7.37 16.87
C ALA A 61 12.12 -7.81 18.04
N ASN A 62 13.11 -8.68 17.78
CA ASN A 62 13.98 -9.24 18.79
C ASN A 62 15.03 -8.24 19.29
N THR A 63 15.54 -7.38 18.39
CA THR A 63 16.63 -6.44 18.69
C THR A 63 16.16 -5.10 19.24
N LEU A 64 15.15 -4.49 18.60
CA LEU A 64 14.65 -3.15 18.93
C LEU A 64 13.30 -3.18 19.66
N GLY A 65 12.61 -4.32 19.62
CA GLY A 65 11.29 -4.52 20.19
C GLY A 65 10.18 -4.44 19.14
N TRP A 66 9.10 -5.18 19.40
CA TRP A 66 7.92 -5.26 18.54
C TRP A 66 7.31 -3.90 18.10
N PRO A 67 7.27 -2.84 18.93
CA PRO A 67 6.70 -1.56 18.51
C PRO A 67 7.41 -0.91 17.32
N TYR A 68 8.71 -1.16 17.14
CA TYR A 68 9.50 -0.55 16.06
C TYR A 68 9.09 -1.03 14.67
N ILE A 69 8.50 -2.23 14.57
CA ILE A 69 7.98 -2.72 13.29
C ILE A 69 6.91 -1.76 12.78
N PHE A 70 5.97 -1.34 13.65
CA PHE A 70 4.91 -0.39 13.30
C PHE A 70 5.45 1.01 12.99
N TYR A 71 6.47 1.47 13.71
CA TYR A 71 7.07 2.78 13.43
C TYR A 71 7.77 2.80 12.06
N ILE A 72 8.55 1.76 11.74
CA ILE A 72 9.27 1.67 10.46
C ILE A 72 8.29 1.55 9.30
N THR A 73 7.32 0.62 9.37
CA THR A 73 6.33 0.44 8.30
C THR A 73 5.39 1.63 8.18
N GLY A 74 5.01 2.26 9.30
CA GLY A 74 4.18 3.46 9.30
C GLY A 74 4.86 4.66 8.63
N ILE A 75 6.13 4.93 8.97
CA ILE A 75 6.90 6.01 8.33
C ILE A 75 7.09 5.73 6.83
N MET A 76 7.42 4.49 6.47
CA MET A 76 7.56 4.08 5.07
C MET A 76 6.25 4.27 4.29
N GLY A 77 5.11 3.93 4.90
CA GLY A 77 3.78 4.17 4.34
C GLY A 77 3.48 5.67 4.14
N LEU A 78 3.82 6.52 5.12
CA LEU A 78 3.64 7.97 5.00
C LEU A 78 4.49 8.57 3.86
N ILE A 79 5.75 8.12 3.73
CA ILE A 79 6.62 8.52 2.62
C ILE A 79 6.00 8.09 1.29
N TRP A 80 5.51 6.85 1.19
CA TRP A 80 4.85 6.35 -0.01
C TRP A 80 3.59 7.15 -0.35
N CYS A 81 2.74 7.48 0.62
CA CYS A 81 1.57 8.33 0.41
C CYS A 81 1.96 9.72 -0.11
N ALA A 82 3.01 10.33 0.43
CA ALA A 82 3.49 11.62 -0.05
C ALA A 82 4.00 11.54 -1.50
N VAL A 83 4.77 10.50 -1.83
CA VAL A 83 5.22 10.25 -3.21
C VAL A 83 4.02 10.05 -4.14
N TRP A 84 3.06 9.22 -3.74
CA TRP A 84 1.85 8.96 -4.53
C TRP A 84 1.07 10.24 -4.83
N TRP A 85 0.89 11.12 -3.85
CA TRP A 85 0.19 12.39 -4.04
C TRP A 85 0.91 13.34 -5.02
N ILE A 86 2.25 13.33 -5.02
CA ILE A 86 3.02 14.17 -5.93
C ILE A 86 2.98 13.60 -7.36
N VAL A 87 3.13 12.29 -7.49
CA VAL A 87 3.36 11.60 -8.77
C VAL A 87 2.06 11.22 -9.49
N VAL A 88 1.06 10.72 -8.77
CA VAL A 88 -0.16 10.18 -9.39
C VAL A 88 -1.27 11.24 -9.41
N LYS A 89 -1.76 11.58 -10.60
CA LYS A 89 -2.88 12.50 -10.79
C LYS A 89 -4.20 11.73 -10.94
N ASP A 90 -5.32 12.38 -10.61
CA ASP A 90 -6.66 11.75 -10.66
C ASP A 90 -7.14 11.46 -12.09
N LYS A 91 -6.60 12.18 -13.07
CA LYS A 91 -6.91 12.02 -14.50
C LYS A 91 -5.62 11.94 -15.29
N PRO A 92 -5.51 11.01 -16.25
CA PRO A 92 -4.38 10.95 -17.17
C PRO A 92 -4.28 12.21 -18.05
N GLU A 93 -5.42 12.88 -18.30
CA GLU A 93 -5.50 14.14 -19.06
C GLU A 93 -4.84 15.35 -18.36
N ASP A 94 -4.66 15.28 -17.05
CA ASP A 94 -4.02 16.33 -16.24
C ASP A 94 -2.51 16.06 -16.03
N ASP A 95 -1.97 14.97 -16.60
CA ASP A 95 -0.56 14.62 -16.54
C ASP A 95 0.20 15.21 -17.74
N PRO A 96 1.15 16.14 -17.54
CA PRO A 96 1.92 16.72 -18.63
C PRO A 96 2.84 15.72 -19.35
N HIS A 97 3.02 14.51 -18.81
CA HIS A 97 3.84 13.46 -19.42
C HIS A 97 3.05 12.41 -20.21
N ILE A 98 1.72 12.41 -20.16
CA ILE A 98 0.86 11.49 -20.91
C ILE A 98 -0.12 12.31 -21.75
N SER A 99 0.22 12.46 -23.03
CA SER A 99 -0.68 13.02 -24.05
C SER A 99 -1.54 11.95 -24.71
#